data_AF-A0A6A4WA95-F1
#
_entry.id   AF-A0A6A4WA95-F1
#
_cell.length_a   1.000
_cell.length_b   1.000
_cell.length_c   1.000
_cell.angle_alpha   90.00
_cell.angle_beta   90.00
_cell.angle_gamma   90.00
#
_symmetry.space_group_name_H-M   'P 1'
#
loop_
_entity.id
_entity.type
_entity.pdbx_description
1 polymer ?
#
loop_
_entity_poly.entity_id
_entity_poly.type
_entity_poly.pdbx_seq_one_letter_code
_entity_poly.pdbx_strand_id
1 'polypeptide(L)'
;MYRRWPQQWMVSQSMGLASPPPVVPYLRPGSAFCRPLPPPVSEMEMMNYLWQSVLRPRPGRRPPPAAAGRWEQPEDSAESDAGSRASSPPGGRRQGTKRGCSEPPSPPADQRSKRGRRAPDGASPEDTVSEQIKKIFESCRQGDAVYKNKLILRDKVRKVLRDLYNRCELHIVGSSCTGFACDTSDVDICLFLTEARIDQQHEATRILGQVERLLAKDPDYRMELIRAKVPILRFLSVSTGIQVDLNCNNLVGIRNTHLLQCYSRGENIQLLCYSRVDERVCPLIVIVKLWAQSHDINDACRSTLSSYSLVLMVIHFLQCGVYPSVLPNLQRMCRAKFRPGQPIRAIPKDDYVTNFVSQNSDSLGSLFLGFLRYYAYEFNFHSQVASVRTGSCLLKYQCRAVATYNNAPGMWKYVCVEEPFDLTNTARAVHKAEAFDRIVRAFVDSHRALSDGGRLGAAFGPCGRPLFDDPE
;
A
#
# COMPACT_ATOMS: atom_id res chain seq x y z
N MET A 1 39.46 -25.28 52.56
CA MET A 1 40.28 -24.53 51.58
C MET A 1 39.67 -23.13 51.51
N TYR A 2 40.28 -22.07 52.05
CA TYR A 2 41.41 -21.30 51.49
C TYR A 2 41.17 -20.93 50.01
N ARG A 3 41.24 -19.66 49.59
CA ARG A 3 41.98 -18.51 50.17
C ARG A 3 41.10 -17.38 50.78
N ARG A 4 41.75 -16.32 51.28
CA ARG A 4 41.19 -15.20 52.08
C ARG A 4 41.68 -13.82 51.56
N TRP A 5 40.80 -12.82 51.61
CA TRP A 5 41.05 -11.41 52.05
C TRP A 5 41.94 -10.50 51.17
N PRO A 6 41.99 -9.15 51.39
CA PRO A 6 41.34 -8.33 52.43
C PRO A 6 40.43 -7.18 51.93
N GLN A 7 39.91 -6.37 52.87
CA GLN A 7 39.15 -5.11 52.68
C GLN A 7 40.01 -3.87 53.05
N GLN A 8 39.39 -2.67 52.99
CA GLN A 8 39.85 -1.36 53.51
C GLN A 8 40.92 -0.70 52.62
N TRP A 9 41.04 0.63 52.50
CA TRP A 9 40.94 1.71 53.51
C TRP A 9 39.78 2.71 53.31
N MET A 10 39.57 3.57 54.32
CA MET A 10 38.69 4.74 54.32
C MET A 10 39.41 5.92 55.00
N VAL A 11 39.56 7.06 54.32
CA VAL A 11 40.00 8.33 54.94
C VAL A 11 39.26 9.49 54.26
N SER A 12 38.80 10.46 55.06
CA SER A 12 38.18 11.71 54.60
C SER A 12 39.21 12.84 54.59
N GLN A 13 39.19 13.70 53.56
CA GLN A 13 39.53 15.11 53.70
C GLN A 13 38.63 15.97 52.80
N SER A 14 38.20 17.11 53.35
CA SER A 14 37.44 18.16 52.69
C SER A 14 38.16 19.49 52.82
N MET A 15 38.39 20.21 51.72
CA MET A 15 38.57 21.68 51.67
C MET A 15 38.72 22.17 50.22
N GLY A 16 38.48 23.46 49.98
CA GLY A 16 38.82 24.13 48.71
C GLY A 16 37.63 24.56 47.85
N LEU A 17 36.96 25.65 48.22
CA LEU A 17 36.07 26.39 47.32
C LEU A 17 36.90 27.29 46.39
N ALA A 18 36.58 27.32 45.09
CA ALA A 18 37.08 28.31 44.14
C ALA A 18 35.94 28.69 43.17
N SER A 19 35.67 30.00 43.04
CA SER A 19 34.51 30.52 42.33
C SER A 19 34.71 30.61 40.81
N PRO A 20 33.69 30.34 39.98
CA PRO A 20 33.73 30.69 38.56
C PRO A 20 33.60 32.21 38.34
N PRO A 21 34.14 32.76 37.23
CA PRO A 21 34.07 34.19 36.90
C PRO A 21 32.65 34.65 36.47
N PRO A 22 32.37 35.98 36.51
CA PRO A 22 31.01 36.51 36.35
C PRO A 22 30.46 36.43 34.92
N VAL A 23 29.13 36.27 34.84
CA VAL A 23 28.37 36.23 33.58
C VAL A 23 28.06 37.65 33.10
N VAL A 24 28.44 37.96 31.86
CA VAL A 24 28.07 39.22 31.18
C VAL A 24 26.70 39.07 30.51
N PRO A 25 25.72 39.96 30.75
CA PRO A 25 24.37 39.80 30.23
C PRO A 25 24.24 40.27 28.77
N TYR A 26 24.14 39.34 27.83
CA TYR A 26 23.85 39.67 26.43
C TYR A 26 22.35 39.78 26.14
N LEU A 27 21.99 40.95 25.63
CA LEU A 27 20.70 41.47 25.18
C LEU A 27 19.78 40.46 24.48
N ARG A 28 18.47 40.53 24.79
CA ARG A 28 17.39 39.89 23.99
C ARG A 28 17.17 40.66 22.67
N PRO A 29 16.95 39.96 21.55
CA PRO A 29 16.22 40.48 20.40
C PRO A 29 14.91 39.71 20.15
N GLY A 30 13.85 40.45 19.77
CA GLY A 30 12.75 39.96 18.94
C GLY A 30 11.85 38.84 19.48
N SER A 31 10.70 39.20 20.06
CA SER A 31 9.58 38.28 20.27
C SER A 31 8.86 37.95 18.94
N ALA A 32 9.42 37.03 18.15
CA ALA A 32 8.69 36.43 17.03
C ALA A 32 7.63 35.46 17.59
N PHE A 33 6.36 35.67 17.26
CA PHE A 33 5.28 34.76 17.64
C PHE A 33 5.48 33.39 16.95
N CYS A 34 5.98 32.41 17.69
CA CYS A 34 5.83 31.00 17.31
C CYS A 34 4.34 30.66 17.33
N ARG A 35 3.67 30.74 16.17
CA ARG A 35 2.43 30.00 15.96
C ARG A 35 2.72 28.52 16.24
N PRO A 36 1.88 27.81 17.02
CA PRO A 36 1.96 26.36 17.08
C PRO A 36 1.95 25.80 15.65
N LEU A 37 2.75 24.77 15.40
CA LEU A 37 2.55 23.96 14.20
C LEU A 37 1.11 23.44 14.23
N PRO A 38 0.38 23.44 13.10
CA PRO A 38 -0.87 22.70 13.04
C PRO A 38 -0.56 21.23 13.39
N PRO A 39 -1.49 20.51 14.06
CA PRO A 39 -1.32 19.08 14.25
C PRO A 39 -1.13 18.39 12.88
N PRO A 40 -0.41 17.25 12.83
CA PRO A 40 -0.30 16.48 11.60
C PRO A 40 -1.71 16.15 11.10
N VAL A 41 -2.03 16.60 9.89
CA VAL A 41 -3.29 16.29 9.20
C VAL A 41 -3.46 14.79 9.22
N SER A 42 -4.55 14.31 9.83
CA SER A 42 -4.76 12.89 10.03
C SER A 42 -4.79 12.15 8.68
N GLU A 43 -4.39 10.88 8.66
CA GLU A 43 -4.40 10.07 7.43
C GLU A 43 -5.83 10.01 6.81
N MET A 44 -6.86 10.18 7.65
CA MET A 44 -8.26 10.29 7.29
C MET A 44 -8.64 11.65 6.66
N GLU A 45 -8.12 12.77 7.18
CA GLU A 45 -8.21 14.08 6.51
C GLU A 45 -7.40 14.11 5.20
N MET A 46 -6.29 13.35 5.13
CA MET A 46 -5.49 13.19 3.92
C MET A 46 -6.24 12.39 2.85
N MET A 47 -6.96 11.32 3.23
CA MET A 47 -7.91 10.64 2.33
C MET A 47 -9.02 11.60 1.85
N ASN A 48 -9.59 12.42 2.74
CA ASN A 48 -10.54 13.46 2.36
C ASN A 48 -9.96 14.47 1.35
N TYR A 49 -8.71 14.89 1.52
CA TYR A 49 -8.05 15.85 0.63
C TYR A 49 -7.77 15.23 -0.76
N LEU A 50 -7.28 13.98 -0.80
CA LEU A 50 -7.11 13.23 -2.04
C LEU A 50 -8.46 13.05 -2.75
N TRP A 51 -9.53 12.70 -2.02
CA TRP A 51 -10.88 12.52 -2.58
C TRP A 51 -11.49 13.83 -3.11
N GLN A 52 -11.40 14.93 -2.37
CA GLN A 52 -11.87 16.25 -2.82
C GLN A 52 -11.19 16.74 -4.11
N SER A 53 -9.94 16.31 -4.35
CA SER A 53 -9.19 16.62 -5.56
C SER A 53 -9.45 15.68 -6.75
N VAL A 54 -10.17 14.56 -6.54
CA VAL A 54 -10.57 13.60 -7.58
C VAL A 54 -11.94 13.94 -8.20
N LEU A 55 -12.89 14.49 -7.43
CA LEU A 55 -14.27 14.73 -7.90
C LEU A 55 -14.57 16.14 -8.44
N ARG A 56 -13.71 17.15 -8.22
CA ARG A 56 -13.90 18.47 -8.83
C ARG A 56 -13.27 18.53 -10.23
N PRO A 57 -14.03 18.88 -11.28
CA PRO A 57 -13.43 19.25 -12.56
C PRO A 57 -12.46 20.42 -12.35
N ARG A 58 -11.22 20.29 -12.83
CA ARG A 58 -10.31 21.45 -12.88
C ARG A 58 -10.97 22.53 -13.74
N PRO A 59 -11.16 23.77 -13.24
CA PRO A 59 -11.76 24.83 -14.05
C PRO A 59 -10.92 25.00 -15.31
N GLY A 60 -11.57 24.90 -16.47
CA GLY A 60 -10.89 24.71 -17.74
C GLY A 60 -9.89 25.84 -18.03
N ARG A 61 -8.60 25.50 -18.10
CA ARG A 61 -7.61 26.42 -18.66
C ARG A 61 -7.97 26.64 -20.12
N ARG A 62 -8.41 27.86 -20.46
CA ARG A 62 -8.50 28.30 -21.86
C ARG A 62 -7.12 28.08 -22.50
N PRO A 63 -7.04 27.55 -23.74
CA PRO A 63 -5.78 27.57 -24.47
C PRO A 63 -5.33 29.03 -24.65
N PRO A 64 -4.02 29.32 -24.63
CA PRO A 64 -3.53 30.65 -24.97
C PRO A 64 -3.86 30.98 -26.44
N PRO A 65 -4.04 32.27 -26.78
CA PRO A 65 -4.28 32.67 -28.16
C PRO A 65 -3.08 32.29 -29.05
N ALA A 66 -3.36 31.78 -30.25
CA ALA A 66 -2.32 31.44 -31.21
C ALA A 66 -1.59 32.70 -31.68
N ALA A 67 -0.27 32.73 -31.53
CA ALA A 67 0.56 33.78 -32.11
C ALA A 67 0.65 33.59 -33.64
N ALA A 68 0.46 34.68 -34.40
CA ALA A 68 0.46 34.63 -35.86
C ALA A 68 1.88 34.41 -36.40
N GLY A 69 2.20 33.17 -36.79
CA GLY A 69 3.44 32.81 -37.49
C GLY A 69 3.19 32.60 -38.98
N ARG A 70 3.44 33.63 -39.79
CA ARG A 70 3.38 33.55 -41.27
C ARG A 70 4.43 32.57 -41.79
N TRP A 71 3.99 31.53 -42.50
CA TRP A 71 4.78 30.77 -43.46
C TRP A 71 3.91 30.46 -44.69
N GLU A 72 4.54 30.42 -45.86
CA GLU A 72 3.87 30.52 -47.16
C GLU A 72 3.71 29.15 -47.83
N GLN A 73 2.69 29.00 -48.68
CA GLN A 73 2.46 27.81 -49.52
C GLN A 73 2.95 28.07 -50.95
N PRO A 74 3.55 27.08 -51.62
CA PRO A 74 3.55 26.97 -53.08
C PRO A 74 2.17 26.50 -53.58
N GLU A 75 1.87 26.77 -54.86
CA GLU A 75 0.58 26.54 -55.50
C GLU A 75 0.52 25.20 -56.28
N ASP A 76 -0.59 25.00 -57.00
CA ASP A 76 -0.84 24.04 -58.10
C ASP A 76 -0.96 22.53 -57.82
N SER A 77 -1.76 21.76 -58.57
CA SER A 77 -2.94 22.07 -59.43
C SER A 77 -3.66 20.76 -59.86
N ALA A 78 -4.90 20.86 -60.39
CA ALA A 78 -5.62 19.82 -61.16
C ALA A 78 -6.04 18.51 -60.41
N GLU A 79 -7.02 17.68 -60.82
CA GLU A 79 -8.05 17.79 -61.87
C GLU A 79 -9.33 16.94 -61.53
N SER A 80 -10.19 16.75 -62.53
CA SER A 80 -11.53 16.12 -62.64
C SER A 80 -11.68 14.62 -62.20
N ASP A 81 -12.83 13.90 -62.30
CA ASP A 81 -14.14 14.12 -62.96
C ASP A 81 -15.29 13.22 -62.36
N ALA A 82 -16.55 13.46 -62.79
CA ALA A 82 -17.73 12.58 -62.94
C ALA A 82 -18.13 11.48 -61.90
N GLY A 83 -19.42 11.18 -61.65
CA GLY A 83 -20.68 11.77 -62.13
C GLY A 83 -21.89 10.79 -62.09
N SER A 84 -23.12 11.31 -62.28
CA SER A 84 -24.40 10.57 -62.47
C SER A 84 -24.99 9.79 -61.25
N ARG A 85 -26.32 9.60 -61.09
CA ARG A 85 -27.54 10.11 -61.78
C ARG A 85 -28.77 10.03 -60.84
N ALA A 86 -29.88 10.70 -61.18
CA ALA A 86 -31.13 10.69 -60.40
C ALA A 86 -32.39 10.39 -61.26
N SER A 87 -33.48 9.94 -60.62
CA SER A 87 -34.83 9.71 -61.21
C SER A 87 -35.93 9.88 -60.14
N SER A 88 -37.12 10.41 -60.50
CA SER A 88 -38.23 10.73 -59.55
C SER A 88 -39.64 10.28 -60.08
N PRO A 89 -40.84 10.82 -59.70
CA PRO A 89 -42.10 10.06 -59.55
C PRO A 89 -43.14 10.40 -60.69
N PRO A 90 -44.52 10.43 -60.58
CA PRO A 90 -45.41 10.93 -59.50
C PRO A 90 -46.73 10.13 -59.22
N GLY A 91 -47.56 10.59 -58.26
CA GLY A 91 -49.00 10.23 -58.10
C GLY A 91 -49.40 9.78 -56.67
N GLY A 92 -50.59 10.08 -56.11
CA GLY A 92 -51.76 10.85 -56.58
C GLY A 92 -52.76 11.23 -55.44
N ARG A 93 -53.81 12.01 -55.75
CA ARG A 93 -54.90 12.53 -54.86
C ARG A 93 -56.13 11.56 -54.83
N ARG A 94 -57.18 11.60 -53.97
CA ARG A 94 -57.67 12.46 -52.84
C ARG A 94 -58.88 11.80 -52.07
N GLN A 95 -59.10 12.23 -50.81
CA GLN A 95 -60.40 12.46 -50.09
C GLN A 95 -61.43 11.35 -49.68
N GLY A 96 -61.99 11.49 -48.45
CA GLY A 96 -63.25 10.91 -47.94
C GLY A 96 -63.23 10.56 -46.43
N THR A 97 -63.63 11.44 -45.47
CA THR A 97 -64.96 11.54 -44.77
C THR A 97 -65.56 10.23 -44.23
N LYS A 98 -66.11 10.09 -43.00
CA LYS A 98 -66.66 11.05 -41.99
C LYS A 98 -66.86 10.34 -40.61
N ARG A 99 -66.66 11.06 -39.47
CA ARG A 99 -67.28 10.97 -38.10
C ARG A 99 -67.41 9.59 -37.37
N GLY A 100 -67.31 9.50 -36.03
CA GLY A 100 -67.00 10.50 -34.98
C GLY A 100 -67.30 10.03 -33.54
N CYS A 101 -66.94 10.85 -32.53
CA CYS A 101 -67.11 10.66 -31.06
C CYS A 101 -66.21 9.55 -30.45
N SER A 102 -65.55 9.71 -29.28
CA SER A 102 -65.53 10.75 -28.23
C SER A 102 -64.18 10.67 -27.43
N GLU A 103 -63.80 11.49 -26.42
CA GLU A 103 -64.44 12.65 -25.76
C GLU A 103 -63.44 13.82 -25.42
N PRO A 104 -63.13 14.36 -24.19
CA PRO A 104 -62.51 15.71 -24.06
C PRO A 104 -61.11 15.68 -23.31
N PRO A 105 -60.62 16.67 -22.50
CA PRO A 105 -59.21 17.12 -22.66
C PRO A 105 -58.28 17.08 -21.42
N SER A 106 -56.97 17.25 -21.66
CA SER A 106 -55.89 17.17 -20.66
C SER A 106 -55.67 18.44 -19.81
N PRO A 107 -55.25 18.32 -18.54
CA PRO A 107 -54.54 19.37 -17.80
C PRO A 107 -53.03 19.43 -18.19
N PRO A 108 -52.31 20.53 -17.87
CA PRO A 108 -50.94 20.78 -18.34
C PRO A 108 -49.85 20.08 -17.51
N ALA A 109 -48.62 20.09 -18.04
CA ALA A 109 -47.47 19.39 -17.47
C ALA A 109 -46.58 20.27 -16.57
N ASP A 110 -46.36 19.83 -15.33
CA ASP A 110 -45.16 20.06 -14.51
C ASP A 110 -45.21 19.07 -13.31
N GLN A 111 -44.15 18.59 -12.66
CA GLN A 111 -42.71 18.81 -12.82
C GLN A 111 -41.97 17.47 -13.00
N ARG A 112 -40.97 17.42 -13.89
CA ARG A 112 -40.15 16.22 -14.11
C ARG A 112 -39.07 16.09 -13.04
N SER A 113 -39.35 15.35 -11.96
CA SER A 113 -38.34 15.05 -10.94
C SER A 113 -37.11 14.36 -11.57
N LYS A 114 -35.91 14.79 -11.17
CA LYS A 114 -34.65 14.30 -11.71
C LYS A 114 -34.36 12.90 -11.15
N ARG A 115 -34.93 11.86 -11.76
CA ARG A 115 -34.42 10.49 -11.56
C ARG A 115 -32.94 10.46 -11.92
N GLY A 116 -32.12 9.97 -10.99
CA GLY A 116 -30.68 9.80 -11.19
C GLY A 116 -30.37 8.93 -12.41
N ARG A 117 -29.15 9.07 -12.95
CA ARG A 117 -28.71 8.28 -14.11
C ARG A 117 -28.73 6.80 -13.72
N ARG A 118 -29.50 5.98 -14.43
CA ARG A 118 -29.33 4.52 -14.36
C ARG A 118 -27.92 4.16 -14.83
N ALA A 119 -27.34 3.16 -14.20
CA ALA A 119 -26.17 2.46 -14.75
C ALA A 119 -26.54 1.81 -16.11
N PRO A 120 -25.55 1.49 -16.97
CA PRO A 120 -25.82 0.79 -18.22
C PRO A 120 -26.52 -0.54 -17.97
N ASP A 121 -27.62 -0.81 -18.68
CA ASP A 121 -28.40 -2.04 -18.51
C ASP A 121 -27.54 -3.27 -18.89
N GLY A 122 -27.11 -4.06 -17.90
CA GLY A 122 -26.43 -5.35 -18.10
C GLY A 122 -25.25 -5.67 -17.17
N ALA A 123 -24.63 -4.68 -16.52
CA ALA A 123 -23.51 -4.92 -15.60
C ALA A 123 -23.98 -5.55 -14.28
N SER A 124 -23.23 -6.52 -13.74
CA SER A 124 -23.51 -7.05 -12.40
C SER A 124 -23.06 -6.06 -11.30
N PRO A 125 -23.52 -6.25 -10.05
CA PRO A 125 -22.98 -5.51 -8.91
C PRO A 125 -21.47 -5.73 -8.74
N GLU A 126 -20.99 -6.95 -9.01
CA GLU A 126 -19.58 -7.33 -8.86
C GLU A 126 -18.69 -6.71 -9.95
N ASP A 127 -19.21 -6.50 -11.16
CA ASP A 127 -18.54 -5.72 -12.21
C ASP A 127 -18.45 -4.23 -11.82
N THR A 128 -19.52 -3.69 -11.25
CA THR A 128 -19.57 -2.30 -10.77
C THR A 128 -18.54 -2.07 -9.65
N VAL A 129 -18.45 -3.00 -8.70
CA VAL A 129 -17.41 -3.01 -7.66
C VAL A 129 -16.02 -3.19 -8.27
N SER A 130 -15.87 -4.01 -9.33
CA SER A 130 -14.59 -4.20 -10.02
C SER A 130 -14.04 -2.91 -10.63
N GLU A 131 -14.87 -2.15 -11.34
CA GLU A 131 -14.44 -0.87 -11.94
C GLU A 131 -14.16 0.20 -10.87
N GLN A 132 -14.90 0.20 -9.76
CA GLN A 132 -14.58 1.04 -8.60
C GLN A 132 -13.20 0.69 -8.01
N ILE A 133 -12.88 -0.60 -7.83
CA ILE A 133 -11.56 -1.06 -7.35
C ILE A 133 -10.43 -0.65 -8.30
N LYS A 134 -10.60 -0.83 -9.62
CA LYS A 134 -9.61 -0.40 -10.63
C LYS A 134 -9.35 1.10 -10.57
N LYS A 135 -10.41 1.92 -10.62
CA LYS A 135 -10.33 3.39 -10.57
C LYS A 135 -9.60 3.88 -9.31
N ILE A 136 -9.88 3.29 -8.16
CA ILE A 136 -9.18 3.60 -6.90
C ILE A 136 -7.70 3.24 -7.02
N PHE A 137 -7.37 2.01 -7.44
CA PHE A 137 -5.99 1.57 -7.61
C PHE A 137 -5.17 2.47 -8.56
N GLU A 138 -5.74 2.82 -9.72
CA GLU A 138 -5.11 3.73 -10.69
C GLU A 138 -4.89 5.14 -10.13
N SER A 139 -5.83 5.65 -9.32
CA SER A 139 -5.73 6.98 -8.69
C SER A 139 -4.74 7.04 -7.51
N CYS A 140 -4.49 5.91 -6.84
CA CYS A 140 -3.67 5.85 -5.65
C CYS A 140 -2.23 5.34 -5.91
N ARG A 141 -2.00 4.52 -6.95
CA ARG A 141 -0.72 3.82 -7.16
C ARG A 141 0.48 4.76 -7.27
N GLN A 142 1.61 4.35 -6.68
CA GLN A 142 2.88 5.08 -6.73
C GLN A 142 3.35 5.32 -8.18
N GLY A 143 3.43 6.58 -8.58
CA GLY A 143 3.89 7.01 -9.89
C GLY A 143 5.41 6.87 -10.08
N ASP A 144 5.82 6.69 -11.33
CA ASP A 144 7.23 6.54 -11.72
C ASP A 144 8.14 7.69 -11.24
N ALA A 145 7.64 8.92 -11.26
CA ALA A 145 8.39 10.09 -10.79
C ALA A 145 8.66 10.03 -9.27
N VAL A 146 7.68 9.62 -8.47
CA VAL A 146 7.82 9.44 -7.02
C VAL A 146 8.80 8.30 -6.73
N TYR A 147 8.68 7.16 -7.42
CA TYR A 147 9.63 6.06 -7.26
C TYR A 147 11.07 6.45 -7.66
N LYS A 148 11.25 7.23 -8.74
CA LYS A 148 12.56 7.78 -9.13
C LYS A 148 13.14 8.71 -8.06
N ASN A 149 12.32 9.55 -7.44
CA ASN A 149 12.76 10.40 -6.31
C ASN A 149 13.19 9.56 -5.10
N LYS A 150 12.46 8.48 -4.78
CA LYS A 150 12.83 7.52 -3.71
C LYS A 150 14.16 6.82 -4.00
N LEU A 151 14.41 6.42 -5.25
CA LEU A 151 15.72 5.88 -5.69
C LEU A 151 16.86 6.89 -5.57
N ILE A 152 16.64 8.15 -5.97
CA ILE A 152 17.63 9.23 -5.85
C ILE A 152 17.96 9.51 -4.37
N LEU A 153 16.95 9.53 -3.49
CA LEU A 153 17.13 9.71 -2.06
C LEU A 153 17.94 8.55 -1.44
N ARG A 154 17.61 7.30 -1.78
CA ARG A 154 18.41 6.11 -1.42
C ARG A 154 19.87 6.30 -1.82
N ASP A 155 20.16 6.74 -3.04
CA ASP A 155 21.54 6.83 -3.52
C ASP A 155 22.31 8.04 -2.95
N LYS A 156 21.64 9.14 -2.58
CA LYS A 156 22.20 10.20 -1.74
C LYS A 156 22.63 9.64 -0.38
N VAL A 157 21.72 8.99 0.35
CA VAL A 157 22.00 8.42 1.68
C VAL A 157 23.09 7.35 1.58
N ARG A 158 23.07 6.49 0.56
CA ARG A 158 24.13 5.50 0.31
C ARG A 158 25.49 6.15 0.01
N LYS A 159 25.54 7.32 -0.63
CA LYS A 159 26.80 8.05 -0.84
C LYS A 159 27.42 8.45 0.50
N VAL A 160 26.63 9.04 1.40
CA VAL A 160 27.08 9.44 2.74
C VAL A 160 27.49 8.23 3.58
N LEU A 161 26.74 7.13 3.54
CA LEU A 161 27.04 5.94 4.34
C LEU A 161 28.35 5.22 4.00
N ARG A 162 28.90 5.39 2.79
CA ARG A 162 30.17 4.76 2.41
C ARG A 162 31.36 5.28 3.23
N ASP A 163 31.27 6.48 3.79
CA ASP A 163 32.31 7.08 4.64
C ASP A 163 32.50 6.31 5.96
N LEU A 164 31.46 5.61 6.44
CA LEU A 164 31.54 4.68 7.57
C LEU A 164 31.63 3.21 7.12
N TYR A 165 30.91 2.87 6.05
CA TYR A 165 30.67 1.49 5.63
C TYR A 165 30.92 1.32 4.12
N ASN A 166 32.19 1.39 3.70
CA ASN A 166 32.63 1.35 2.30
C ASN A 166 31.90 0.31 1.41
N ARG A 167 31.63 -0.90 1.95
CA ARG A 167 30.94 -2.00 1.24
C ARG A 167 29.42 -2.08 1.48
N CYS A 168 28.77 -1.02 1.97
CA CYS A 168 27.33 -1.04 2.24
C CYS A 168 26.46 -1.04 0.97
N GLU A 169 25.33 -1.73 1.06
CA GLU A 169 24.23 -1.65 0.12
C GLU A 169 22.99 -1.10 0.83
N LEU A 170 22.21 -0.27 0.14
CA LEU A 170 20.87 0.11 0.59
C LEU A 170 19.87 -0.57 -0.34
N HIS A 171 19.04 -1.42 0.22
CA HIS A 171 17.94 -2.09 -0.49
C HIS A 171 16.64 -1.42 -0.07
N ILE A 172 15.90 -0.82 -1.01
CA ILE A 172 14.51 -0.42 -0.74
C ILE A 172 13.71 -1.72 -0.63
N VAL A 173 12.88 -1.80 0.41
CA VAL A 173 12.05 -2.96 0.71
C VAL A 173 10.59 -2.54 0.84
N GLY A 174 9.69 -3.48 1.12
CA GLY A 174 8.30 -3.18 1.41
C GLY A 174 7.53 -2.55 0.25
N SER A 175 6.53 -1.74 0.59
CA SER A 175 5.48 -1.32 -0.35
C SER A 175 6.01 -0.57 -1.59
N SER A 176 7.04 0.26 -1.39
CA SER A 176 7.67 1.09 -2.42
C SER A 176 8.25 0.29 -3.59
N CYS A 177 8.59 -0.99 -3.38
CA CYS A 177 9.16 -1.88 -4.39
C CYS A 177 8.23 -2.99 -4.88
N THR A 178 7.12 -3.29 -4.19
CA THR A 178 6.20 -4.39 -4.57
C THR A 178 5.00 -3.95 -5.41
N GLY A 179 4.84 -2.65 -5.69
CA GLY A 179 3.64 -2.13 -6.37
C GLY A 179 2.42 -1.99 -5.46
N PHE A 180 2.59 -2.09 -4.14
CA PHE A 180 1.52 -1.88 -3.13
C PHE A 180 1.62 -0.51 -2.43
N ALA A 181 2.52 0.36 -2.89
CA ALA A 181 2.67 1.74 -2.43
C ALA A 181 1.71 2.68 -3.15
N CYS A 182 1.27 3.68 -2.42
CA CYS A 182 0.72 4.92 -2.96
C CYS A 182 1.83 5.98 -3.05
N ASP A 183 1.58 7.11 -3.73
CA ASP A 183 2.54 8.23 -3.78
C ASP A 183 2.91 8.76 -2.39
N THR A 184 1.98 8.70 -1.43
CA THR A 184 2.18 9.11 -0.02
C THR A 184 2.84 8.05 0.86
N SER A 185 3.11 6.83 0.37
CA SER A 185 3.67 5.76 1.21
C SER A 185 5.16 5.96 1.51
N ASP A 186 5.56 5.64 2.75
CA ASP A 186 6.94 5.64 3.23
C ASP A 186 7.90 4.76 2.39
N VAL A 187 9.20 4.99 2.57
CA VAL A 187 10.28 4.17 2.00
C VAL A 187 10.93 3.32 3.09
N ASP A 188 10.55 2.05 3.17
CA ASP A 188 11.32 1.08 3.94
C ASP A 188 12.71 0.88 3.28
N ILE A 189 13.81 1.03 4.03
CA ILE A 189 15.16 0.74 3.54
C ILE A 189 15.87 -0.22 4.50
N CYS A 190 16.46 -1.29 3.95
CA CYS A 190 17.42 -2.13 4.67
C CYS A 190 18.85 -1.70 4.33
N LEU A 191 19.59 -1.19 5.32
CA LEU A 191 21.04 -1.11 5.29
C LEU A 191 21.63 -2.51 5.40
N PHE A 192 22.27 -2.97 4.33
CA PHE A 192 22.89 -4.29 4.24
C PHE A 192 24.42 -4.18 4.31
N LEU A 193 24.98 -4.77 5.36
CA LEU A 193 26.43 -4.79 5.66
C LEU A 193 27.04 -6.19 5.53
N THR A 194 26.32 -7.24 5.93
CA THR A 194 26.81 -8.63 5.92
C THR A 194 25.66 -9.63 5.79
N GLU A 195 25.95 -10.79 5.21
CA GLU A 195 25.05 -11.96 5.14
C GLU A 195 24.84 -12.62 6.51
N ALA A 196 25.74 -12.34 7.47
CA ALA A 196 25.63 -12.83 8.84
C ALA A 196 24.45 -12.19 9.59
N ARG A 197 23.83 -12.95 10.49
CA ARG A 197 22.87 -12.41 11.45
C ARG A 197 23.62 -11.51 12.45
N ILE A 198 23.13 -10.29 12.63
CA ILE A 198 23.58 -9.35 13.68
C ILE A 198 22.56 -9.31 14.82
N ASP A 199 22.98 -8.86 16.00
CA ASP A 199 22.05 -8.59 17.09
C ASP A 199 21.19 -7.36 16.76
N GLN A 200 19.88 -7.58 16.58
CA GLN A 200 18.93 -6.52 16.28
C GLN A 200 18.71 -5.55 17.45
N GLN A 201 18.87 -5.98 18.70
CA GLN A 201 18.64 -5.10 19.86
C GLN A 201 19.86 -4.23 20.17
N HIS A 202 21.06 -4.79 20.15
CA HIS A 202 22.28 -4.05 20.51
C HIS A 202 23.10 -3.58 19.30
N GLU A 203 23.43 -4.47 18.38
CA GLU A 203 24.36 -4.17 17.28
C GLU A 203 23.70 -3.29 16.20
N ALA A 204 22.50 -3.65 15.73
CA ALA A 204 21.74 -2.85 14.77
C ALA A 204 21.41 -1.46 15.34
N THR A 205 20.98 -1.35 16.60
CA THR A 205 20.74 -0.06 17.28
C THR A 205 22.01 0.79 17.37
N ARG A 206 23.17 0.19 17.68
CA ARG A 206 24.47 0.89 17.70
C ARG A 206 24.84 1.41 16.30
N ILE A 207 24.64 0.60 15.26
CA ILE A 207 24.91 0.97 13.86
C ILE A 207 23.99 2.11 13.42
N LEU A 208 22.67 2.01 13.68
CA LEU A 208 21.70 3.06 13.32
C LEU A 208 21.98 4.37 14.07
N GLY A 209 22.39 4.33 15.34
CA GLY A 209 22.86 5.53 16.05
C GLY A 209 24.16 6.13 15.48
N GLN A 210 25.02 5.35 14.82
CA GLN A 210 26.16 5.90 14.07
C GLN A 210 25.72 6.52 12.73
N VAL A 211 24.70 5.96 12.07
CA VAL A 211 24.07 6.56 10.88
C VAL A 211 23.39 7.88 11.21
N GLU A 212 22.58 7.92 12.27
CA GLU A 212 21.92 9.11 12.80
C GLU A 212 22.91 10.26 13.01
N ARG A 213 24.02 10.04 13.73
CA ARG A 213 25.06 11.06 13.94
C ARG A 213 25.83 11.47 12.68
N LEU A 214 25.77 10.70 11.60
CA LEU A 214 26.36 11.08 10.32
C LEU A 214 25.38 11.91 9.48
N LEU A 215 24.12 11.49 9.38
CA LEU A 215 23.07 12.20 8.64
C LEU A 215 22.70 13.52 9.30
N ALA A 216 22.81 13.64 10.63
CA ALA A 216 22.53 14.87 11.38
C ALA A 216 23.46 16.07 11.05
N LYS A 217 24.47 15.86 10.19
CA LYS A 217 25.30 16.94 9.63
C LYS A 217 24.61 17.68 8.47
N ASP A 218 23.59 17.07 7.85
CA ASP A 218 22.82 17.63 6.76
C ASP A 218 21.42 18.05 7.29
N PRO A 219 21.08 19.34 7.29
CA PRO A 219 19.82 19.84 7.85
C PRO A 219 18.57 19.44 7.04
N ASP A 220 18.72 18.74 5.91
CA ASP A 220 17.59 18.15 5.19
C ASP A 220 16.89 17.04 6.00
N TYR A 221 17.59 16.34 6.90
CA TYR A 221 17.04 15.17 7.59
C TYR A 221 16.55 15.49 9.00
N ARG A 222 15.23 15.32 9.23
CA ARG A 222 14.62 15.29 10.58
C ARG A 222 14.42 13.83 10.98
N MET A 223 14.92 13.41 12.14
CA MET A 223 15.13 11.99 12.44
C MET A 223 14.70 11.55 13.84
N GLU A 224 14.35 10.27 13.99
CA GLU A 224 14.03 9.59 15.25
C GLU A 224 14.54 8.14 15.22
N LEU A 225 15.33 7.73 16.22
CA LEU A 225 15.77 6.34 16.39
C LEU A 225 14.77 5.53 17.26
N ILE A 226 13.83 4.86 16.59
CA ILE A 226 12.78 4.04 17.20
C ILE A 226 13.36 2.70 17.67
N ARG A 227 13.42 2.50 18.99
CA ARG A 227 14.01 1.32 19.65
C ARG A 227 13.01 0.17 19.83
N ALA A 228 12.55 -0.39 18.72
CA ALA A 228 11.67 -1.57 18.69
C ALA A 228 12.47 -2.89 18.59
N LYS A 229 11.76 -4.03 18.51
CA LYS A 229 12.36 -5.38 18.35
C LYS A 229 13.24 -5.52 17.09
N VAL A 230 12.89 -4.79 16.04
CA VAL A 230 13.77 -4.42 14.94
C VAL A 230 13.87 -2.90 15.03
N PRO A 231 15.04 -2.32 15.31
CA PRO A 231 15.19 -0.87 15.44
C PRO A 231 15.09 -0.21 14.07
N ILE A 232 14.50 0.98 14.05
CA ILE A 232 14.28 1.76 12.83
C ILE A 232 14.77 3.18 13.10
N LEU A 233 15.69 3.68 12.27
CA LEU A 233 15.95 5.11 12.17
C LEU A 233 14.95 5.69 11.17
N ARG A 234 13.89 6.31 11.67
CA ARG A 234 12.92 7.03 10.87
C ARG A 234 13.47 8.40 10.52
N PHE A 235 13.34 8.85 9.27
CA PHE A 235 13.67 10.21 8.90
C PHE A 235 12.83 10.78 7.76
N LEU A 236 12.59 12.09 7.82
CA LEU A 236 11.98 12.89 6.76
C LEU A 236 13.07 13.71 6.06
N SER A 237 13.16 13.57 4.73
CA SER A 237 13.92 14.49 3.87
C SER A 237 13.05 15.71 3.56
N VAL A 238 13.39 16.85 4.15
CA VAL A 238 12.58 18.09 4.10
C VAL A 238 12.45 18.63 2.67
N SER A 239 13.49 18.54 1.85
CA SER A 239 13.50 18.98 0.45
C SER A 239 12.67 18.11 -0.50
N THR A 240 12.36 16.87 -0.12
CA THR A 240 11.58 15.93 -0.95
C THR A 240 10.21 15.59 -0.38
N GLY A 241 9.98 15.84 0.91
CA GLY A 241 8.78 15.40 1.62
C GLY A 241 8.72 13.89 1.89
N ILE A 242 9.77 13.14 1.56
CA ILE A 242 9.78 11.67 1.65
C ILE A 242 10.19 11.22 3.06
N GLN A 243 9.32 10.44 3.70
CA GLN A 243 9.61 9.71 4.93
C GLN A 243 10.26 8.35 4.61
N VAL A 244 11.28 7.99 5.40
CA VAL A 244 12.14 6.83 5.21
C VAL A 244 12.31 6.08 6.53
N ASP A 245 12.05 4.77 6.53
CA ASP A 245 12.24 3.89 7.69
C ASP A 245 13.45 2.98 7.45
N LEU A 246 14.61 3.39 7.99
CA LEU A 246 15.89 2.69 7.81
C LEU A 246 16.13 1.67 8.92
N ASN A 247 16.16 0.38 8.57
CA ASN A 247 16.59 -0.72 9.44
C ASN A 247 17.99 -1.24 9.04
N CYS A 248 18.63 -2.05 9.87
CA CYS A 248 19.94 -2.64 9.59
C CYS A 248 19.90 -4.18 9.56
N ASN A 249 20.40 -4.77 8.46
CA ASN A 249 20.46 -6.21 8.17
C ASN A 249 19.13 -6.98 8.44
N ASN A 250 17.96 -6.38 8.21
CA ASN A 250 16.71 -7.14 8.20
C ASN A 250 16.57 -7.96 6.89
N LEU A 251 17.39 -9.01 6.77
CA LEU A 251 17.50 -9.81 5.55
C LEU A 251 16.19 -10.57 5.19
N VAL A 252 15.24 -10.65 6.12
CA VAL A 252 13.90 -11.22 5.88
C VAL A 252 13.07 -10.23 5.04
N GLY A 253 13.12 -8.93 5.36
CA GLY A 253 12.46 -7.87 4.59
C GLY A 253 12.88 -7.81 3.12
N ILE A 254 14.17 -8.03 2.82
CA ILE A 254 14.69 -8.11 1.43
C ILE A 254 14.08 -9.33 0.70
N ARG A 255 14.13 -10.52 1.31
CA ARG A 255 13.57 -11.76 0.71
C ARG A 255 12.06 -11.67 0.49
N ASN A 256 11.34 -11.06 1.42
CA ASN A 256 9.90 -10.78 1.27
C ASN A 256 9.60 -9.80 0.14
N THR A 257 10.38 -8.73 0.00
CA THR A 257 10.19 -7.77 -1.08
C THR A 257 10.30 -8.47 -2.43
N HIS A 258 11.33 -9.31 -2.62
CA HIS A 258 11.46 -10.12 -3.84
C HIS A 258 10.33 -11.14 -4.02
N LEU A 259 9.88 -11.83 -2.97
CA LEU A 259 8.75 -12.77 -3.08
C LEU A 259 7.45 -12.06 -3.47
N LEU A 260 7.14 -10.94 -2.83
CA LEU A 260 5.95 -10.14 -3.10
C LEU A 260 6.00 -9.48 -4.48
N GLN A 261 7.16 -8.93 -4.89
CA GLN A 261 7.40 -8.46 -6.25
C GLN A 261 7.01 -9.51 -7.30
N CYS A 262 7.39 -10.77 -7.08
CA CYS A 262 7.13 -11.83 -8.04
C CYS A 262 5.65 -12.25 -8.11
N TYR A 263 4.82 -11.92 -7.11
CA TYR A 263 3.35 -12.05 -7.17
C TYR A 263 2.65 -10.85 -7.84
N SER A 264 3.36 -9.73 -8.04
CA SER A 264 2.74 -8.42 -8.26
C SER A 264 2.95 -7.90 -9.68
N ARG A 265 1.87 -7.49 -10.35
CA ARG A 265 1.96 -6.77 -11.62
C ARG A 265 2.26 -5.29 -11.36
N GLY A 266 3.48 -4.86 -11.70
CA GLY A 266 3.83 -3.45 -11.88
C GLY A 266 3.85 -3.09 -13.37
N GLU A 267 3.24 -1.98 -13.75
CA GLU A 267 3.31 -1.44 -15.12
C GLU A 267 4.43 -0.41 -15.31
N ASN A 268 5.14 -0.12 -14.23
CA ASN A 268 6.21 0.86 -14.16
C ASN A 268 7.42 0.36 -14.98
N ILE A 269 7.50 0.81 -16.23
CA ILE A 269 8.43 0.35 -17.30
C ILE A 269 9.91 0.34 -16.88
N GLN A 270 10.29 1.07 -15.82
CA GLN A 270 11.66 1.16 -15.34
C GLN A 270 11.99 0.28 -14.12
N LEU A 271 11.02 -0.50 -13.62
CA LEU A 271 11.27 -1.70 -12.81
C LEU A 271 11.12 -2.93 -13.70
N LEU A 272 12.25 -3.38 -14.26
CA LEU A 272 12.35 -4.64 -14.98
C LEU A 272 12.10 -5.79 -14.00
N CYS A 273 10.86 -6.28 -14.02
CA CYS A 273 10.37 -7.46 -13.30
C CYS A 273 9.32 -8.13 -14.19
N TYR A 274 9.77 -8.83 -15.23
CA TYR A 274 8.88 -9.54 -16.18
C TYR A 274 8.10 -10.72 -15.54
N SER A 275 8.35 -11.03 -14.26
CA SER A 275 7.58 -11.95 -13.42
C SER A 275 6.12 -11.50 -13.27
N ARG A 276 5.24 -12.02 -14.13
CA ARG A 276 3.80 -11.76 -14.10
C ARG A 276 3.09 -13.03 -13.64
N VAL A 277 2.05 -12.88 -12.81
CA VAL A 277 1.27 -14.01 -12.30
C VAL A 277 -0.22 -13.79 -12.50
N ASP A 278 -0.77 -12.71 -11.92
CA ASP A 278 -2.12 -12.24 -12.20
C ASP A 278 -2.20 -10.71 -11.98
N GLU A 279 -3.05 -10.02 -12.74
CA GLU A 279 -3.19 -8.56 -12.65
C GLU A 279 -4.14 -8.09 -11.53
N ARG A 280 -5.04 -8.97 -11.07
CA ARG A 280 -6.03 -8.70 -10.02
C ARG A 280 -5.39 -8.53 -8.63
N VAL A 281 -4.14 -8.97 -8.46
CA VAL A 281 -3.41 -9.00 -7.17
C VAL A 281 -3.22 -7.60 -6.59
N CYS A 282 -2.67 -6.67 -7.37
CA CYS A 282 -2.32 -5.33 -6.86
C CYS A 282 -3.55 -4.49 -6.50
N PRO A 283 -4.62 -4.41 -7.34
CA PRO A 283 -5.85 -3.72 -6.96
C PRO A 283 -6.53 -4.35 -5.74
N LEU A 284 -6.59 -5.68 -5.65
CA LEU A 284 -7.20 -6.37 -4.50
C LEU A 284 -6.44 -6.11 -3.20
N ILE A 285 -5.10 -6.14 -3.23
CA ILE A 285 -4.27 -5.81 -2.06
C ILE A 285 -4.44 -4.35 -1.63
N VAL A 286 -4.51 -3.41 -2.58
CA VAL A 286 -4.68 -1.99 -2.27
C VAL A 286 -6.08 -1.72 -1.68
N ILE A 287 -7.16 -2.28 -2.24
CA ILE A 287 -8.49 -2.07 -1.68
C ILE A 287 -8.65 -2.73 -0.30
N VAL A 288 -8.06 -3.91 -0.07
CA VAL A 288 -8.04 -4.56 1.25
C VAL A 288 -7.25 -3.74 2.28
N LYS A 289 -6.14 -3.09 1.91
CA LYS A 289 -5.41 -2.17 2.80
C LYS A 289 -6.27 -0.97 3.20
N LEU A 290 -6.91 -0.31 2.23
CA LEU A 290 -7.76 0.87 2.46
C LEU A 290 -8.99 0.52 3.30
N TRP A 291 -9.62 -0.62 3.02
CA TRP A 291 -10.72 -1.18 3.82
C TRP A 291 -10.30 -1.43 5.27
N ALA A 292 -9.15 -2.08 5.48
CA ALA A 292 -8.63 -2.33 6.82
C ALA A 292 -8.20 -1.04 7.57
N GLN A 293 -7.85 0.03 6.85
CA GLN A 293 -7.64 1.36 7.44
C GLN A 293 -8.98 2.01 7.84
N SER A 294 -10.01 1.98 6.99
CA SER A 294 -11.32 2.58 7.32
C SER A 294 -12.04 1.91 8.49
N HIS A 295 -11.73 0.64 8.77
CA HIS A 295 -12.22 -0.12 9.94
C HIS A 295 -11.31 -0.08 11.17
N ASP A 296 -10.22 0.70 11.14
CA ASP A 296 -9.27 0.84 12.25
C ASP A 296 -8.61 -0.50 12.68
N ILE A 297 -8.26 -1.35 11.70
CA ILE A 297 -7.66 -2.68 11.90
C ILE A 297 -6.32 -2.90 11.18
N ASN A 298 -5.71 -1.85 10.61
CA ASN A 298 -4.41 -1.88 9.91
C ASN A 298 -3.29 -1.14 10.67
N ASP A 299 -3.27 -1.23 12.01
CA ASP A 299 -2.19 -0.71 12.86
C ASP A 299 -1.72 -1.76 13.88
N ALA A 300 -0.50 -2.25 13.70
CA ALA A 300 0.15 -3.21 14.59
C ALA A 300 0.57 -2.62 15.95
N CYS A 301 0.91 -1.33 16.02
CA CYS A 301 1.19 -0.63 17.28
C CYS A 301 -0.08 -0.54 18.14
N ARG A 302 -1.24 -0.30 17.52
CA ARG A 302 -2.56 -0.35 18.17
C ARG A 302 -3.16 -1.76 18.29
N SER A 303 -2.30 -2.79 18.21
CA SER A 303 -2.61 -4.21 18.44
C SER A 303 -3.56 -4.86 17.42
N THR A 304 -3.63 -4.33 16.20
CA THR A 304 -4.40 -4.89 15.08
C THR A 304 -3.46 -5.49 14.00
N LEU A 305 -3.89 -5.62 12.75
CA LEU A 305 -3.07 -6.24 11.70
C LEU A 305 -2.00 -5.27 11.19
N SER A 306 -0.88 -5.81 10.70
CA SER A 306 0.05 -5.04 9.86
C SER A 306 -0.35 -5.15 8.40
N SER A 307 -0.06 -4.12 7.59
CA SER A 307 -0.27 -4.18 6.13
C SER A 307 0.44 -5.36 5.46
N TYR A 308 1.60 -5.81 5.99
CA TYR A 308 2.25 -7.04 5.52
C TYR A 308 1.46 -8.32 5.85
N SER A 309 0.81 -8.38 7.02
CA SER A 309 -0.08 -9.52 7.35
C SER A 309 -1.32 -9.55 6.45
N LEU A 310 -1.90 -8.38 6.15
CA LEU A 310 -3.02 -8.27 5.19
C LEU A 310 -2.60 -8.71 3.79
N VAL A 311 -1.44 -8.28 3.29
CA VAL A 311 -0.87 -8.73 2.01
C VAL A 311 -0.75 -10.26 1.95
N LEU A 312 -0.20 -10.90 2.99
CA LEU A 312 -0.11 -12.36 3.06
C LEU A 312 -1.48 -13.04 3.14
N MET A 313 -2.46 -12.45 3.84
CA MET A 313 -3.84 -12.97 3.88
C MET A 313 -4.51 -12.93 2.50
N VAL A 314 -4.33 -11.84 1.72
CA VAL A 314 -4.84 -11.80 0.34
C VAL A 314 -4.16 -12.85 -0.54
N ILE A 315 -2.83 -12.98 -0.48
CA ILE A 315 -2.11 -13.98 -1.30
C ILE A 315 -2.52 -15.41 -0.91
N HIS A 316 -2.66 -15.71 0.38
CA HIS A 316 -3.15 -17.01 0.86
C HIS A 316 -4.58 -17.31 0.35
N PHE A 317 -5.49 -16.33 0.42
CA PHE A 317 -6.84 -16.47 -0.15
C PHE A 317 -6.78 -16.76 -1.66
N LEU A 318 -6.02 -16.00 -2.43
CA LEU A 318 -5.86 -16.21 -3.87
C LEU A 318 -5.18 -17.54 -4.24
N GLN A 319 -4.42 -18.16 -3.32
CA GLN A 319 -3.80 -19.47 -3.51
C GLN A 319 -4.70 -20.65 -3.16
N CYS A 320 -5.54 -20.55 -2.11
CA CYS A 320 -6.28 -21.70 -1.58
C CYS A 320 -7.62 -21.39 -0.88
N GLY A 321 -8.01 -20.11 -0.79
CA GLY A 321 -9.34 -19.68 -0.34
C GLY A 321 -10.33 -19.40 -1.48
N VAL A 322 -9.88 -19.48 -2.73
CA VAL A 322 -10.71 -19.40 -3.94
C VAL A 322 -10.38 -20.57 -4.88
N TYR A 323 -11.38 -21.06 -5.62
CA TYR A 323 -11.23 -22.14 -6.59
C TYR A 323 -11.91 -21.79 -7.93
N PRO A 324 -11.21 -21.88 -9.09
CA PRO A 324 -9.79 -22.22 -9.24
C PRO A 324 -8.86 -21.23 -8.52
N SER A 325 -7.64 -21.64 -8.18
CA SER A 325 -6.67 -20.76 -7.51
C SER A 325 -6.18 -19.68 -8.47
N VAL A 326 -6.28 -18.41 -8.06
CA VAL A 326 -5.78 -17.24 -8.81
C VAL A 326 -4.24 -17.20 -8.78
N LEU A 327 -3.62 -17.62 -7.67
CA LEU A 327 -2.18 -17.60 -7.48
C LEU A 327 -1.58 -19.01 -7.28
N PRO A 328 -0.38 -19.27 -7.81
CA PRO A 328 0.40 -20.46 -7.51
C PRO A 328 1.19 -20.28 -6.20
N ASN A 329 1.83 -21.35 -5.74
CA ASN A 329 2.88 -21.27 -4.72
C ASN A 329 4.25 -21.06 -5.38
N LEU A 330 4.74 -19.81 -5.41
CA LEU A 330 6.02 -19.46 -6.02
C LEU A 330 7.23 -20.05 -5.29
N GLN A 331 7.17 -20.26 -3.97
CA GLN A 331 8.27 -20.94 -3.25
C GLN A 331 8.36 -22.42 -3.59
N ARG A 332 7.22 -23.07 -3.92
CA ARG A 332 7.17 -24.47 -4.37
C ARG A 332 7.66 -24.64 -5.81
N MET A 333 7.32 -23.71 -6.70
CA MET A 333 7.73 -23.73 -8.12
C MET A 333 9.18 -23.28 -8.30
N CYS A 334 9.56 -22.18 -7.67
CA CYS A 334 10.81 -21.45 -7.95
C CYS A 334 11.80 -21.63 -6.80
N ARG A 335 11.98 -22.89 -6.36
CA ARG A 335 12.75 -23.25 -5.14
C ARG A 335 14.17 -22.68 -5.12
N ALA A 336 14.80 -22.51 -6.28
CA ALA A 336 16.12 -21.88 -6.41
C ALA A 336 16.07 -20.36 -6.13
N LYS A 337 15.02 -19.65 -6.55
CA LYS A 337 14.90 -18.19 -6.32
C LYS A 337 14.49 -17.83 -4.89
N PHE A 338 13.75 -18.70 -4.21
CA PHE A 338 13.23 -18.45 -2.86
C PHE A 338 13.73 -19.44 -1.79
N ARG A 339 14.93 -20.01 -1.95
CA ARG A 339 15.51 -20.95 -0.97
C ARG A 339 15.71 -20.25 0.38
N PRO A 340 15.14 -20.76 1.49
CA PRO A 340 15.41 -20.24 2.82
C PRO A 340 16.91 -20.25 3.16
N GLY A 341 17.39 -19.17 3.75
CA GLY A 341 18.79 -19.05 4.20
C GLY A 341 19.85 -18.82 3.10
N GLN A 342 19.50 -18.77 1.82
CA GLN A 342 20.49 -18.43 0.78
C GLN A 342 21.02 -16.99 0.95
N PRO A 343 22.28 -16.70 0.56
CA PRO A 343 22.82 -15.34 0.59
C PRO A 343 21.98 -14.36 -0.24
N ILE A 344 21.78 -13.14 0.26
CA ILE A 344 21.07 -12.06 -0.45
C ILE A 344 21.73 -11.77 -1.80
N ARG A 345 23.06 -11.75 -1.86
CA ARG A 345 23.80 -11.53 -3.12
C ARG A 345 23.68 -12.68 -4.12
N ALA A 346 23.21 -13.85 -3.69
CA ALA A 346 23.03 -15.04 -4.51
C ALA A 346 21.57 -15.28 -4.94
N ILE A 347 20.63 -14.38 -4.60
CA ILE A 347 19.26 -14.43 -5.11
C ILE A 347 19.30 -14.26 -6.64
N PRO A 348 18.78 -15.22 -7.43
CA PRO A 348 18.70 -15.10 -8.89
C PRO A 348 17.99 -13.81 -9.30
N LYS A 349 18.67 -12.99 -10.10
CA LYS A 349 18.13 -11.72 -10.60
C LYS A 349 17.15 -11.93 -11.76
N ASP A 350 17.17 -13.10 -12.39
CA ASP A 350 16.43 -13.39 -13.61
C ASP A 350 14.91 -13.30 -13.40
N ASP A 351 14.23 -12.65 -14.33
CA ASP A 351 12.84 -12.21 -14.16
C ASP A 351 11.79 -13.30 -14.41
N TYR A 352 12.16 -14.40 -15.07
CA TYR A 352 11.22 -15.46 -15.45
C TYR A 352 10.95 -16.42 -14.30
N VAL A 353 10.06 -16.01 -13.41
CA VAL A 353 9.68 -16.81 -12.24
C VAL A 353 8.81 -18.00 -12.65
N THR A 354 7.81 -17.79 -13.53
CA THR A 354 6.97 -18.87 -14.07
C THR A 354 6.14 -18.41 -15.28
N ASN A 355 5.83 -19.34 -16.20
CA ASN A 355 4.81 -19.18 -17.25
C ASN A 355 3.40 -19.53 -16.72
N PHE A 356 3.08 -19.15 -15.47
CA PHE A 356 1.78 -19.46 -14.87
C PHE A 356 0.69 -18.59 -15.50
N VAL A 357 -0.45 -19.21 -15.81
CA VAL A 357 -1.66 -18.54 -16.25
C VAL A 357 -2.81 -18.98 -15.36
N SER A 358 -3.41 -18.04 -14.65
CA SER A 358 -4.59 -18.28 -13.81
C SER A 358 -5.72 -18.89 -14.62
N GLN A 359 -6.34 -19.95 -14.10
CA GLN A 359 -7.55 -20.55 -14.67
C GLN A 359 -8.83 -20.03 -14.00
N ASN A 360 -8.69 -19.08 -13.08
CA ASN A 360 -9.79 -18.44 -12.39
C ASN A 360 -10.25 -17.20 -13.18
N SER A 361 -11.55 -17.08 -13.44
CA SER A 361 -12.16 -15.98 -14.21
C SER A 361 -12.93 -14.96 -13.35
N ASP A 362 -12.84 -15.04 -12.02
CA ASP A 362 -13.61 -14.20 -11.09
C ASP A 362 -13.26 -12.71 -11.22
N SER A 363 -14.28 -11.84 -11.13
CA SER A 363 -14.08 -10.38 -11.19
C SER A 363 -13.34 -9.86 -9.96
N LEU A 364 -12.83 -8.62 -10.01
CA LEU A 364 -12.19 -7.97 -8.86
C LEU A 364 -13.15 -7.83 -7.67
N GLY A 365 -14.44 -7.56 -7.95
CA GLY A 365 -15.51 -7.49 -6.97
C GLY A 365 -15.87 -8.86 -6.40
N SER A 366 -15.96 -9.88 -7.25
CA SER A 366 -16.18 -11.29 -6.85
C SER A 366 -15.06 -11.77 -5.92
N LEU A 367 -13.80 -11.46 -6.24
CA LEU A 367 -12.64 -11.81 -5.41
C LEU A 367 -12.59 -11.01 -4.11
N PHE A 368 -12.99 -9.74 -4.09
CA PHE A 368 -13.06 -8.94 -2.86
C PHE A 368 -14.18 -9.43 -1.94
N LEU A 369 -15.37 -9.72 -2.49
CA LEU A 369 -16.47 -10.33 -1.74
C LEU A 369 -16.08 -11.72 -1.22
N GLY A 370 -15.44 -12.54 -2.05
CA GLY A 370 -14.91 -13.85 -1.68
C GLY A 370 -13.86 -13.79 -0.56
N PHE A 371 -12.93 -12.83 -0.62
CA PHE A 371 -11.94 -12.58 0.43
C PHE A 371 -12.61 -12.23 1.77
N LEU A 372 -13.63 -11.36 1.74
CA LEU A 372 -14.42 -11.02 2.92
C LEU A 372 -15.17 -12.25 3.46
N ARG A 373 -15.80 -13.05 2.59
CA ARG A 373 -16.53 -14.28 2.96
C ARG A 373 -15.62 -15.31 3.61
N TYR A 374 -14.46 -15.55 2.99
CA TYR A 374 -13.48 -16.54 3.42
C TYR A 374 -13.00 -16.26 4.85
N TYR A 375 -12.60 -15.02 5.15
CA TYR A 375 -12.17 -14.65 6.50
C TYR A 375 -13.32 -14.35 7.48
N ALA A 376 -14.54 -14.15 7.01
CA ALA A 376 -15.72 -14.06 7.89
C ALA A 376 -16.23 -15.42 8.37
N TYR A 377 -16.23 -16.46 7.52
CA TYR A 377 -16.98 -17.70 7.75
C TYR A 377 -16.22 -19.01 7.48
N GLU A 378 -15.17 -19.02 6.65
CA GLU A 378 -14.54 -20.26 6.17
C GLU A 378 -13.19 -20.54 6.85
N PHE A 379 -12.38 -19.50 7.10
CA PHE A 379 -11.06 -19.63 7.73
C PHE A 379 -11.18 -19.80 9.25
N ASN A 380 -10.74 -20.94 9.78
CA ASN A 380 -10.85 -21.26 11.20
C ASN A 380 -9.74 -20.58 12.01
N PHE A 381 -9.97 -19.32 12.41
CA PHE A 381 -9.06 -18.56 13.27
C PHE A 381 -8.74 -19.22 14.62
N HIS A 382 -9.45 -20.26 15.09
CA HIS A 382 -9.07 -20.97 16.31
C HIS A 382 -7.88 -21.91 16.06
N SER A 383 -7.95 -22.74 15.02
CA SER A 383 -7.02 -23.86 14.78
C SER A 383 -6.04 -23.68 13.61
N GLN A 384 -6.37 -22.82 12.63
CA GLN A 384 -5.60 -22.66 11.38
C GLN A 384 -4.59 -21.51 11.43
N VAL A 385 -3.67 -21.57 10.47
CA VAL A 385 -2.65 -20.57 10.13
C VAL A 385 -2.65 -20.38 8.61
N ALA A 386 -2.69 -19.14 8.13
CA ALA A 386 -2.51 -18.85 6.72
C ALA A 386 -1.03 -18.98 6.33
N SER A 387 -0.70 -19.75 5.29
CA SER A 387 0.69 -19.95 4.84
C SER A 387 0.82 -19.81 3.33
N VAL A 388 1.39 -18.68 2.90
CA VAL A 388 1.78 -18.43 1.50
C VAL A 388 2.90 -19.37 1.03
N ARG A 389 3.69 -19.88 1.99
CA ARG A 389 4.82 -20.79 1.77
C ARG A 389 4.38 -22.21 1.42
N THR A 390 3.27 -22.69 1.96
CA THR A 390 2.67 -23.96 1.53
C THR A 390 1.57 -23.76 0.48
N GLY A 391 0.92 -22.60 0.45
CA GLY A 391 -0.27 -22.36 -0.36
C GLY A 391 -1.47 -23.12 0.20
N SER A 392 -1.58 -23.17 1.53
CA SER A 392 -2.58 -23.96 2.25
C SER A 392 -2.76 -23.45 3.69
N CYS A 393 -3.85 -23.85 4.35
CA CYS A 393 -3.94 -23.69 5.80
C CYS A 393 -3.02 -24.69 6.52
N LEU A 394 -2.24 -24.23 7.48
CA LEU A 394 -1.49 -25.08 8.43
C LEU A 394 -2.19 -25.11 9.79
N LEU A 395 -1.85 -26.07 10.65
CA LEU A 395 -2.45 -26.18 11.99
C LEU A 395 -1.57 -25.49 13.04
N LYS A 396 -2.16 -24.65 13.91
CA LYS A 396 -1.40 -23.82 14.88
C LYS A 396 -0.43 -24.60 15.75
N TYR A 397 -0.77 -25.83 16.15
CA TYR A 397 0.12 -26.65 16.98
C TYR A 397 1.42 -27.03 16.24
N GLN A 398 1.37 -27.19 14.92
CA GLN A 398 2.53 -27.47 14.07
C GLN A 398 3.44 -26.23 14.03
N CYS A 399 2.89 -25.06 13.72
CA CYS A 399 3.64 -23.79 13.67
C CYS A 399 4.23 -23.40 15.05
N ARG A 400 3.53 -23.69 16.16
CA ARG A 400 4.03 -23.52 17.53
C ARG A 400 5.19 -24.46 17.88
N ALA A 401 5.29 -25.62 17.25
CA ALA A 401 6.33 -26.61 17.51
C ALA A 401 7.62 -26.38 16.70
N VAL A 402 7.62 -25.49 15.69
CA VAL A 402 8.81 -25.21 14.88
C VAL A 402 9.81 -24.36 15.67
N ALA A 403 10.97 -24.96 16.00
CA ALA A 403 12.05 -24.27 16.69
C ALA A 403 12.83 -23.31 15.76
N THR A 404 12.25 -22.14 15.43
CA THR A 404 12.97 -21.03 14.81
C THR A 404 13.26 -19.89 15.78
N TYR A 405 14.30 -19.11 15.47
CA TYR A 405 14.63 -17.89 16.21
C TYR A 405 13.42 -16.95 16.24
N ASN A 406 13.12 -16.37 17.41
CA ASN A 406 11.95 -15.54 17.69
C ASN A 406 10.56 -16.21 17.64
N ASN A 407 10.43 -17.52 17.39
CA ASN A 407 9.14 -18.21 17.37
C ASN A 407 8.67 -18.68 18.76
N ALA A 408 8.13 -17.77 19.58
CA ALA A 408 7.56 -18.16 20.88
C ALA A 408 6.11 -18.66 20.73
N PRO A 409 5.71 -19.81 21.33
CA PRO A 409 4.37 -20.39 21.17
C PRO A 409 3.21 -19.43 21.49
N GLY A 410 3.39 -18.50 22.44
CA GLY A 410 2.40 -17.47 22.81
C GLY A 410 2.11 -16.43 21.72
N MET A 411 2.94 -16.32 20.66
CA MET A 411 2.68 -15.42 19.52
C MET A 411 1.57 -15.93 18.60
N TRP A 412 1.19 -17.22 18.69
CA TRP A 412 0.17 -17.86 17.86
C TRP A 412 -1.20 -17.83 18.56
N LYS A 413 -1.67 -16.63 18.92
CA LYS A 413 -2.88 -16.44 19.72
C LYS A 413 -4.14 -16.39 18.85
N TYR A 414 -4.57 -15.21 18.42
CA TYR A 414 -5.79 -15.00 17.63
C TYR A 414 -5.51 -15.20 16.14
N VAL A 415 -5.33 -14.12 15.38
CA VAL A 415 -4.94 -14.19 13.96
C VAL A 415 -3.52 -14.77 13.83
N CYS A 416 -3.37 -15.74 12.93
CA CYS A 416 -2.13 -16.45 12.70
C CYS A 416 -1.82 -16.54 11.21
N VAL A 417 -0.71 -15.92 10.80
CA VAL A 417 -0.22 -15.84 9.42
C VAL A 417 1.27 -16.15 9.46
N GLU A 418 1.69 -17.17 8.74
CA GLU A 418 3.07 -17.66 8.74
C GLU A 418 3.99 -16.77 7.91
N GLU A 419 5.09 -16.34 8.50
CA GLU A 419 6.17 -15.63 7.81
C GLU A 419 6.89 -16.60 6.83
N PRO A 420 6.98 -16.31 5.52
CA PRO A 420 7.36 -17.31 4.52
C PRO A 420 8.84 -17.79 4.54
N PHE A 421 9.71 -17.21 5.36
CA PHE A 421 11.15 -17.52 5.43
C PHE A 421 11.67 -17.79 6.86
N ASP A 422 11.15 -17.13 7.90
CA ASP A 422 11.52 -17.29 9.31
C ASP A 422 10.52 -18.09 10.15
N LEU A 423 9.34 -18.36 9.59
CA LEU A 423 8.27 -19.21 10.16
C LEU A 423 7.68 -18.68 11.48
N THR A 424 7.83 -17.38 11.79
CA THR A 424 7.11 -16.75 12.92
C THR A 424 5.68 -16.33 12.52
N ASN A 425 4.85 -15.94 13.50
CA ASN A 425 3.57 -15.29 13.20
C ASN A 425 3.79 -13.80 12.85
N THR A 426 3.35 -13.35 11.68
CA THR A 426 3.38 -11.93 11.28
C THR A 426 2.30 -11.13 12.01
N ALA A 427 1.13 -11.73 12.21
CA ALA A 427 -0.04 -11.14 12.87
C ALA A 427 0.05 -11.16 14.42
N ARG A 428 1.23 -11.45 14.98
CA ARG A 428 1.50 -11.52 16.43
C ARG A 428 1.14 -10.25 17.24
N ALA A 429 0.94 -9.12 16.56
CA ALA A 429 0.41 -7.90 17.17
C ALA A 429 -1.04 -8.05 17.68
N VAL A 430 -1.84 -8.93 17.07
CA VAL A 430 -3.21 -9.23 17.49
C VAL A 430 -3.20 -10.16 18.71
N HIS A 431 -2.93 -9.58 19.87
CA HIS A 431 -2.78 -10.27 21.16
C HIS A 431 -3.91 -9.99 22.16
N LYS A 432 -4.83 -9.07 21.85
CA LYS A 432 -6.00 -8.68 22.65
C LYS A 432 -7.29 -9.26 22.04
N ALA A 433 -8.23 -9.71 22.87
CA ALA A 433 -9.52 -10.25 22.42
C ALA A 433 -10.31 -9.20 21.63
N GLU A 434 -10.55 -8.03 22.23
CA GLU A 434 -11.27 -6.89 21.63
C GLU A 434 -10.80 -6.53 20.22
N ALA A 435 -9.48 -6.63 19.96
CA ALA A 435 -8.89 -6.32 18.66
C ALA A 435 -9.19 -7.41 17.62
N PHE A 436 -9.12 -8.69 18.02
CA PHE A 436 -9.58 -9.80 17.20
C PHE A 436 -11.09 -9.73 16.94
N ASP A 437 -11.89 -9.41 17.97
CA ASP A 437 -13.35 -9.29 17.85
C ASP A 437 -13.75 -8.12 16.93
N ARG A 438 -12.96 -7.03 16.87
CA ARG A 438 -13.14 -5.98 15.86
C ARG A 438 -12.79 -6.46 14.45
N ILE A 439 -11.67 -7.16 14.27
CA ILE A 439 -11.26 -7.72 12.97
C ILE A 439 -12.33 -8.67 12.42
N VAL A 440 -12.83 -9.61 13.22
CA VAL A 440 -13.86 -10.58 12.78
C VAL A 440 -15.18 -9.88 12.45
N ARG A 441 -15.63 -8.91 13.25
CA ARG A 441 -16.82 -8.11 12.94
C ARG A 441 -16.66 -7.31 11.65
N ALA A 442 -15.52 -6.65 11.44
CA ALA A 442 -15.24 -5.93 10.20
C ALA A 442 -15.40 -6.85 8.97
N PHE A 443 -14.86 -8.08 9.00
CA PHE A 443 -15.07 -9.06 7.93
C PHE A 443 -16.55 -9.43 7.72
N VAL A 444 -17.26 -9.81 8.80
CA VAL A 444 -18.67 -10.23 8.76
C VAL A 444 -19.60 -9.12 8.26
N ASP A 445 -19.47 -7.92 8.82
CA ASP A 445 -20.35 -6.79 8.53
C ASP A 445 -20.06 -6.19 7.15
N SER A 446 -18.80 -6.17 6.72
CA SER A 446 -18.42 -5.72 5.37
C SER A 446 -18.88 -6.70 4.29
N HIS A 447 -18.80 -8.01 4.54
CA HIS A 447 -19.36 -9.02 3.65
C HIS A 447 -20.86 -8.79 3.44
N ARG A 448 -21.63 -8.72 4.53
CA ARG A 448 -23.09 -8.49 4.49
C ARG A 448 -23.42 -7.21 3.73
N ALA A 449 -22.81 -6.09 4.10
CA ALA A 449 -23.06 -4.79 3.47
C ALA A 449 -22.74 -4.79 1.96
N LEU A 450 -21.73 -5.56 1.51
CA LEU A 450 -21.39 -5.71 0.11
C LEU A 450 -22.36 -6.66 -0.64
N SER A 451 -22.75 -7.78 -0.02
CA SER A 451 -23.74 -8.72 -0.56
C SER A 451 -25.12 -8.08 -0.75
N ASP A 452 -25.59 -7.35 0.27
CA ASP A 452 -26.95 -6.79 0.30
C ASP A 452 -27.06 -5.53 -0.58
N GLY A 453 -25.97 -4.75 -0.70
CA GLY A 453 -25.97 -3.43 -1.30
C GLY A 453 -25.30 -3.31 -2.68
N GLY A 454 -24.40 -4.22 -3.04
CA GLY A 454 -23.71 -4.22 -4.34
C GLY A 454 -22.79 -3.01 -4.62
N ARG A 455 -22.44 -2.22 -3.59
CA ARG A 455 -21.59 -1.02 -3.70
C ARG A 455 -20.35 -1.16 -2.83
N LEU A 456 -19.19 -0.80 -3.37
CA LEU A 456 -17.92 -0.87 -2.65
C LEU A 456 -17.93 -0.05 -1.34
N GLY A 457 -18.55 1.14 -1.36
CA GLY A 457 -18.68 2.01 -0.18
C GLY A 457 -19.41 1.40 1.00
N ALA A 458 -20.33 0.45 0.77
CA ALA A 458 -21.05 -0.23 1.84
C ALA A 458 -20.10 -1.05 2.74
N ALA A 459 -19.05 -1.63 2.16
CA ALA A 459 -18.05 -2.43 2.84
C ALA A 459 -17.08 -1.61 3.72
N PHE A 460 -16.99 -0.29 3.56
CA PHE A 460 -16.04 0.56 4.29
C PHE A 460 -16.63 1.20 5.57
N GLY A 461 -17.84 0.79 5.96
CA GLY A 461 -18.50 1.24 7.19
C GLY A 461 -18.93 2.72 7.17
N PRO A 462 -19.50 3.26 8.27
CA PRO A 462 -20.03 4.63 8.32
C PRO A 462 -18.97 5.70 8.02
N CYS A 463 -17.73 5.48 8.47
CA CYS A 463 -16.59 6.36 8.25
C CYS A 463 -16.12 6.39 6.79
N GLY A 464 -16.34 5.31 6.04
CA GLY A 464 -15.88 5.18 4.65
C GLY A 464 -16.93 5.42 3.58
N ARG A 465 -18.23 5.26 3.85
CA ARG A 465 -19.31 5.55 2.86
C ARG A 465 -19.16 6.90 2.14
N PRO A 466 -18.82 8.03 2.82
CA PRO A 466 -18.60 9.33 2.16
C PRO A 466 -17.41 9.40 1.18
N LEU A 467 -16.56 8.37 1.14
CA LEU A 467 -15.40 8.26 0.24
C LEU A 467 -15.70 7.45 -1.04
N PHE A 468 -16.92 6.91 -1.21
CA PHE A 468 -17.24 5.98 -2.30
C PHE A 468 -18.64 6.10 -2.90
N ASP A 469 -19.64 6.64 -2.18
CA ASP A 469 -20.89 7.11 -2.80
C ASP A 469 -20.66 8.54 -3.35
N ASP A 470 -21.01 8.79 -4.62
CA ASP A 470 -20.99 10.15 -5.19
C ASP A 470 -22.02 11.06 -4.49
N PRO A 471 -21.73 12.36 -4.28
CA PRO A 471 -22.74 13.32 -3.82
C PRO A 471 -23.81 13.56 -4.92
N GLU A 472 -25.09 13.48 -4.55
CA GLU A 472 -26.26 13.64 -5.44
C GLU A 472 -26.45 15.08 -6.01
#